data_AF-A0A2S7SRH2-F1
#
_entry.id   AF-A0A2S7SRH2-F1
#
_cell.length_a   1.000
_cell.length_b   1.000
_cell.length_c   1.000
_cell.angle_alpha   90.00
_cell.angle_beta   90.00
_cell.angle_gamma   90.00
#
_symmetry.space_group_name_H-M   'P 1'
#
loop_
_entity.id
_entity.type
_entity.pdbx_description
1 polymer ?
#
loop_
_entity_poly.entity_id
_entity_poly.type
_entity_poly.pdbx_seq_one_letter_code
_entity_poly.pdbx_strand_id
1 'polypeptide(L)'
;MSGSETDFSAMCNRIAEQLYSAKINQGTIPKDMYEATAGELMDAVFNGLGKQKTFTYEDPRNLLVAHLRQNIYAYSAAKSLTEMKVFNDLMIDKDGKLKPFKQYRDDVAKAGYTFNVNHLQIDYNTALASAQVAQSFNEFGPDDYIEVRTTGAENVCPICGQLNGFTRLKSATIWATFCPPFHQQCNCKLIPGQHRNVRKHDAPLKMLREAGVKPYFQSNPAINKVVFTDDYPHMQNLKKGTPLHWDKAYNLPSLDRIYMDKLPTPVTLNTKAAANEWWTQRTGTKKGEFLVKDKLGTVIKVDNKFRNHVFEQNKEARFTHLANLDEILQDPDEIWSTKTKKGNLITTYIRYYDNFPYCVQVDDDRAFTMMRYDIMGTGKPNEKSLEQDRSGVLLHRNN
;
A
#
# COMPACT_ATOMS: atom_id res chain seq x y z
N MET A 1 -0.85 24.99 3.58
CA MET A 1 0.52 24.54 3.87
C MET A 1 0.70 24.64 5.37
N SER A 2 0.55 23.53 6.08
CA SER A 2 0.80 23.43 7.52
C SER A 2 1.37 22.03 7.76
N GLY A 3 2.61 21.96 8.22
CA GLY A 3 3.32 20.71 8.49
C GLY A 3 4.80 20.92 8.26
N SER A 4 5.61 20.60 9.25
CA SER A 4 7.08 20.63 9.19
C SER A 4 7.59 20.01 7.89
N GLU A 5 8.49 20.70 7.17
CA GLU A 5 9.16 20.16 6.01
C GLU A 5 9.86 18.85 6.39
N THR A 6 9.56 17.76 5.68
CA THR A 6 10.13 16.44 5.93
C THR A 6 11.66 16.50 5.78
N ASP A 7 12.39 16.38 6.89
CA ASP A 7 13.86 16.47 6.87
C ASP A 7 14.50 15.12 6.51
N PHE A 8 14.48 14.81 5.22
CA PHE A 8 15.15 13.63 4.65
C PHE A 8 16.68 13.66 4.88
N SER A 9 17.29 14.84 5.00
CA SER A 9 18.73 14.95 5.24
C SER A 9 19.10 14.44 6.63
N ALA A 10 18.33 14.81 7.65
CA ALA A 10 18.53 14.29 9.00
C ALA A 10 18.33 12.77 9.08
N MET A 11 17.34 12.24 8.35
CA MET A 11 17.14 10.79 8.25
C MET A 11 18.34 10.09 7.60
N CYS A 12 18.86 10.62 6.49
CA CYS A 12 20.05 10.08 5.82
C CYS A 12 21.27 10.07 6.74
N ASN A 13 21.49 11.14 7.52
CA ASN A 13 22.58 11.21 8.49
C ASN A 13 22.45 10.14 9.57
N ARG A 14 21.26 9.95 10.15
CA ARG A 14 21.00 8.88 11.14
C ARG A 14 21.25 7.50 10.55
N ILE A 15 20.78 7.25 9.33
CA ILE A 15 20.99 5.99 8.62
C ILE A 15 22.48 5.74 8.36
N ALA A 16 23.24 6.77 7.95
CA ALA A 16 24.67 6.68 7.75
C ALA A 16 25.38 6.27 9.05
N GLU A 17 25.07 6.90 10.18
CA GLU A 17 25.62 6.54 11.49
C GLU A 17 25.29 5.10 11.87
N GLN A 18 24.04 4.68 11.69
CA GLN A 18 23.59 3.33 12.04
C GLN A 18 24.22 2.25 11.17
N LEU A 19 24.38 2.48 9.86
CA LEU A 19 25.10 1.56 8.96
C LEU A 19 26.59 1.49 9.29
N TYR A 20 27.24 2.63 9.46
CA TYR A 20 28.68 2.70 9.74
C TYR A 20 29.05 2.06 11.09
N SER A 21 28.14 2.14 12.08
CA SER A 21 28.29 1.49 13.39
C SER A 21 27.71 0.07 13.45
N ALA A 22 27.28 -0.51 12.31
CA ALA A 22 26.69 -1.84 12.20
C ALA A 22 25.45 -2.08 13.10
N LYS A 23 24.73 -1.03 13.46
CA LYS A 23 23.46 -1.12 14.22
C LYS A 23 22.30 -1.60 13.36
N ILE A 24 22.36 -1.32 12.05
CA ILE A 24 21.43 -1.82 11.05
C ILE A 24 22.23 -2.38 9.87
N ASN A 25 21.60 -3.18 9.01
CA ASN A 25 22.22 -3.71 7.80
C ASN A 25 21.46 -3.23 6.55
N GLN A 26 22.08 -3.41 5.37
CA GLN A 26 21.51 -3.00 4.08
C GLN A 26 20.15 -3.65 3.72
N GLY A 27 19.80 -4.77 4.36
CA GLY A 27 18.53 -5.47 4.16
C GLY A 27 17.39 -4.95 5.06
N THR A 28 17.67 -4.02 5.97
CA THR A 28 16.68 -3.40 6.85
C THR A 28 16.06 -2.17 6.19
N ILE A 29 14.75 -2.02 6.32
CA ILE A 29 13.97 -0.86 5.88
C ILE A 29 13.96 0.17 7.03
N PRO A 30 14.62 1.34 6.88
CA PRO A 30 14.62 2.36 7.91
C PRO A 30 13.22 2.95 8.12
N LYS A 31 12.74 2.94 9.38
CA LYS A 31 11.38 3.38 9.74
C LYS A 31 11.02 4.74 9.17
N ASP A 32 11.78 5.76 9.55
CA ASP A 32 11.43 7.16 9.25
C ASP A 32 11.45 7.42 7.75
N MET A 33 12.44 6.88 7.04
CA MET A 33 12.56 7.03 5.59
C MET A 33 11.41 6.37 4.84
N TYR A 34 11.04 5.16 5.26
CA TYR A 34 9.93 4.39 4.71
C TYR A 34 8.60 5.10 4.90
N GLU A 35 8.30 5.52 6.14
CA GLU A 35 7.05 6.20 6.50
C GLU A 35 6.95 7.58 5.84
N ALA A 36 8.05 8.34 5.78
CA ALA A 36 8.11 9.63 5.08
C ALA A 36 7.86 9.48 3.59
N THR A 37 8.56 8.54 2.92
CA THR A 37 8.37 8.27 1.49
C THR A 37 6.92 7.85 1.20
N ALA A 38 6.37 6.91 1.98
CA ALA A 38 5.00 6.45 1.80
C ALA A 38 3.99 7.57 2.03
N GLY A 39 4.23 8.43 3.03
CA GLY A 39 3.40 9.60 3.35
C GLY A 39 3.32 10.60 2.19
N GLU A 40 4.48 11.03 1.68
CA GLU A 40 4.56 11.98 0.54
C GLU A 40 3.84 11.44 -0.70
N LEU A 41 4.04 10.15 -1.01
CA LEU A 41 3.41 9.52 -2.16
C LEU A 41 1.90 9.28 -1.94
N MET A 42 1.46 8.97 -0.73
CA MET A 42 0.03 8.89 -0.42
C MET A 42 -0.65 10.25 -0.49
N ASP A 43 0.02 11.33 -0.08
CA ASP A 43 -0.49 12.69 -0.27
C ASP A 43 -0.63 13.03 -1.76
N ALA A 44 0.29 12.57 -2.61
CA ALA A 44 0.14 12.67 -4.07
C ALA A 44 -1.13 11.93 -4.57
N VAL A 45 -1.35 10.70 -4.09
CA VAL A 45 -2.55 9.92 -4.42
C VAL A 45 -3.82 10.66 -4.00
N PHE A 46 -3.90 11.16 -2.76
CA PHE A 46 -5.07 11.89 -2.29
C PHE A 46 -5.29 13.20 -3.06
N ASN A 47 -4.24 13.93 -3.39
CA ASN A 47 -4.34 15.12 -4.24
C ASN A 47 -4.89 14.77 -5.63
N GLY A 48 -4.53 13.60 -6.17
CA GLY A 48 -5.05 13.12 -7.44
C GLY A 48 -6.49 12.63 -7.40
N LEU A 49 -6.98 12.21 -6.22
CA LEU A 49 -8.37 11.77 -5.99
C LEU A 49 -9.29 12.91 -5.49
N GLY A 50 -8.89 14.17 -5.67
CA GLY A 50 -9.69 15.33 -5.29
C GLY A 50 -9.49 15.82 -3.85
N LYS A 51 -8.33 15.54 -3.23
CA LYS A 51 -7.90 15.95 -1.88
C LYS A 51 -8.69 15.35 -0.72
N GLN A 52 -9.67 14.48 -1.01
CA GLN A 52 -10.39 13.73 0.00
C GLN A 52 -9.52 12.57 0.51
N LYS A 53 -9.40 12.43 1.83
CA LYS A 53 -8.62 11.34 2.46
C LYS A 53 -9.46 10.14 2.88
N THR A 54 -10.79 10.27 2.90
CA THR A 54 -11.73 9.21 3.27
C THR A 54 -12.95 9.22 2.36
N PHE A 55 -13.52 8.05 2.13
CA PHE A 55 -14.65 7.83 1.22
C PHE A 55 -15.75 7.00 1.91
N THR A 56 -16.97 7.01 1.38
CA THR A 56 -18.03 6.08 1.84
C THR A 56 -17.79 4.68 1.26
N TYR A 57 -18.50 3.67 1.77
CA TYR A 57 -18.31 2.29 1.30
C TYR A 57 -18.67 2.11 -0.18
N GLU A 58 -19.71 2.79 -0.63
CA GLU A 58 -20.26 2.74 -1.99
C GLU A 58 -19.44 3.53 -3.00
N ASP A 59 -18.55 4.41 -2.52
CA ASP A 59 -17.65 5.16 -3.36
C ASP A 59 -16.50 4.23 -3.83
N PRO A 60 -16.33 4.00 -5.14
CA PRO A 60 -15.29 3.10 -5.67
C PRO A 60 -13.87 3.52 -5.27
N ARG A 61 -13.68 4.79 -4.86
CA ARG A 61 -12.40 5.29 -4.35
C ARG A 61 -12.01 4.68 -3.01
N ASN A 62 -12.96 4.21 -2.20
CA ASN A 62 -12.68 3.53 -0.93
C ASN A 62 -11.75 2.32 -1.12
N LEU A 63 -12.14 1.42 -2.04
CA LEU A 63 -11.35 0.23 -2.36
C LEU A 63 -10.11 0.57 -3.19
N LEU A 64 -10.21 1.52 -4.12
CA LEU A 64 -9.06 1.95 -4.92
C LEU A 64 -7.92 2.43 -4.03
N VAL A 65 -8.21 3.30 -3.05
CA VAL A 65 -7.21 3.84 -2.12
C VAL A 65 -6.55 2.74 -1.30
N ALA A 66 -7.30 1.72 -0.85
CA ALA A 66 -6.72 0.59 -0.13
C ALA A 66 -5.66 -0.15 -0.97
N HIS A 67 -5.95 -0.39 -2.25
CA HIS A 67 -5.00 -1.02 -3.18
C HIS A 67 -3.82 -0.12 -3.54
N LEU A 68 -4.07 1.16 -3.83
CA LEU A 68 -3.00 2.12 -4.13
C LEU A 68 -2.09 2.30 -2.91
N ARG A 69 -2.64 2.34 -1.69
CA ARG A 69 -1.85 2.39 -0.45
C ARG A 69 -0.93 1.19 -0.31
N GLN A 70 -1.44 -0.03 -0.52
CA GLN A 70 -0.59 -1.22 -0.52
C GLN A 70 0.54 -1.10 -1.55
N ASN A 71 0.26 -0.62 -2.76
CA ASN A 71 1.26 -0.46 -3.81
C ASN A 71 2.30 0.63 -3.50
N ILE A 72 1.87 1.77 -2.96
CA ILE A 72 2.76 2.88 -2.54
C ILE A 72 3.68 2.42 -1.41
N TYR A 73 3.16 1.73 -0.40
CA TYR A 73 3.99 1.21 0.68
C TYR A 73 4.94 0.11 0.18
N ALA A 74 4.50 -0.78 -0.72
CA ALA A 74 5.41 -1.75 -1.36
C ALA A 74 6.57 -1.05 -2.09
N TYR A 75 6.27 -0.03 -2.89
CA TYR A 75 7.28 0.76 -3.59
C TYR A 75 8.22 1.48 -2.63
N SER A 76 7.68 2.06 -1.55
CA SER A 76 8.47 2.77 -0.53
C SER A 76 9.46 1.83 0.17
N ALA A 77 9.05 0.59 0.46
CA ALA A 77 9.93 -0.46 0.99
C ALA A 77 11.03 -0.81 -0.02
N ALA A 78 10.67 -1.02 -1.28
CA ALA A 78 11.61 -1.38 -2.36
C ALA A 78 12.66 -0.27 -2.60
N LYS A 79 12.21 1.00 -2.62
CA LYS A 79 13.06 2.17 -2.73
C LYS A 79 14.01 2.28 -1.55
N SER A 80 13.51 2.11 -0.32
CA SER A 80 14.32 2.13 0.91
C SER A 80 15.41 1.05 0.88
N LEU A 81 15.09 -0.19 0.46
CA LEU A 81 16.10 -1.25 0.33
C LEU A 81 17.16 -0.93 -0.74
N THR A 82 16.75 -0.28 -1.84
CA THR A 82 17.70 0.16 -2.87
C THR A 82 18.64 1.22 -2.31
N GLU A 83 18.09 2.22 -1.63
CA GLU A 83 18.83 3.30 -1.02
C GLU A 83 19.82 2.77 0.04
N MET A 84 19.38 1.85 0.89
CA MET A 84 20.22 1.19 1.89
C MET A 84 21.38 0.41 1.29
N LYS A 85 21.16 -0.26 0.16
CA LYS A 85 22.23 -0.91 -0.61
C LYS A 85 23.23 0.12 -1.15
N VAL A 86 22.75 1.20 -1.75
CA VAL A 86 23.62 2.27 -2.26
C VAL A 86 24.44 2.89 -1.13
N PHE A 87 23.82 3.21 0.00
CA PHE A 87 24.52 3.73 1.17
C PHE A 87 25.57 2.73 1.66
N ASN A 88 25.23 1.45 1.77
CA ASN A 88 26.20 0.43 2.15
C ASN A 88 27.41 0.37 1.18
N ASP A 89 27.17 0.42 -0.13
CA ASP A 89 28.22 0.40 -1.15
C ASP A 89 29.12 1.65 -1.09
N LEU A 90 28.60 2.78 -0.62
CA LEU A 90 29.37 4.03 -0.44
C LEU A 90 30.36 3.97 0.72
N MET A 91 30.26 3.00 1.64
CA MET A 91 31.19 2.87 2.77
C MET A 91 32.62 2.52 2.33
N ILE A 92 32.76 1.86 1.19
CA ILE A 92 34.05 1.35 0.69
C ILE A 92 34.55 2.27 -0.44
N ASP A 93 35.85 2.54 -0.46
CA ASP A 93 36.50 3.28 -1.55
C ASP A 93 36.86 2.38 -2.74
N LYS A 94 37.40 2.99 -3.79
CA LYS A 94 37.82 2.29 -5.02
C LYS A 94 38.91 1.23 -4.80
N ASP A 95 39.65 1.32 -3.70
CA ASP A 95 40.76 0.42 -3.35
C ASP A 95 40.29 -0.68 -2.36
N GLY A 96 38.99 -0.74 -2.07
CA GLY A 96 38.40 -1.73 -1.18
C GLY A 96 38.53 -1.40 0.31
N LYS A 97 38.91 -0.16 0.68
CA LYS A 97 39.09 0.25 2.07
C LYS A 97 37.88 1.01 2.61
N LEU A 98 37.64 0.87 3.92
CA LEU A 98 36.60 1.63 4.61
C LEU A 98 36.94 3.13 4.61
N LYS A 99 36.03 3.96 4.12
CA LYS A 99 36.18 5.42 4.13
C LYS A 99 36.09 5.98 5.55
N PRO A 100 36.78 7.09 5.87
CA PRO A 100 36.52 7.84 7.09
C PRO A 100 35.05 8.28 7.17
N PHE A 101 34.44 8.19 8.36
CA PHE A 101 33.01 8.46 8.55
C PHE A 101 32.52 9.79 7.94
N LYS A 102 33.29 10.87 8.09
CA LYS A 102 32.93 12.17 7.52
C LYS A 102 32.74 12.11 6.00
N GLN A 103 33.68 11.48 5.28
CA GLN A 103 33.60 11.33 3.83
C GLN A 103 32.41 10.45 3.42
N TYR A 104 32.23 9.34 4.11
CA TYR A 104 31.09 8.45 3.89
C TYR A 104 29.74 9.16 4.10
N ARG A 105 29.60 9.91 5.20
CA ARG A 105 28.39 10.69 5.50
C ARG A 105 28.11 11.73 4.42
N ASP A 106 29.14 12.44 3.95
CA ASP A 106 28.98 13.46 2.91
C ASP A 106 28.57 12.79 1.56
N ASP A 107 29.07 11.60 1.25
CA ASP A 107 28.64 10.80 0.10
C ASP A 107 27.18 10.32 0.24
N VAL A 108 26.78 9.85 1.42
CA VAL A 108 25.39 9.46 1.73
C VAL A 108 24.45 10.65 1.60
N ALA A 109 24.81 11.83 2.09
CA ALA A 109 23.98 13.02 1.96
C ALA A 109 23.70 13.38 0.47
N LYS A 110 24.73 13.27 -0.38
CA LYS A 110 24.59 13.50 -1.83
C LYS A 110 23.70 12.46 -2.51
N ALA A 111 23.88 11.17 -2.17
CA ALA A 111 23.03 10.11 -2.68
C ALA A 111 21.58 10.26 -2.19
N GLY A 112 21.39 10.52 -0.90
CA GLY A 112 20.10 10.77 -0.28
C GLY A 112 19.34 11.92 -0.92
N TYR A 113 20.01 13.03 -1.28
CA TYR A 113 19.38 14.11 -2.05
C TYR A 113 18.83 13.62 -3.40
N THR A 114 19.57 12.75 -4.08
CA THR A 114 19.13 12.18 -5.36
C THR A 114 17.88 11.31 -5.19
N PHE A 115 17.84 10.46 -4.16
CA PHE A 115 16.70 9.58 -3.89
C PHE A 115 15.47 10.33 -3.36
N ASN A 116 15.69 11.21 -2.38
CA ASN A 116 14.62 11.74 -1.54
C ASN A 116 14.16 13.14 -1.93
N VAL A 117 14.86 13.79 -2.87
CA VAL A 117 14.41 15.04 -3.48
C VAL A 117 14.11 14.80 -4.96
N ASN A 118 15.13 14.45 -5.76
CA ASN A 118 14.98 14.39 -7.21
C ASN A 118 14.06 13.23 -7.66
N HIS A 119 14.37 12.00 -7.24
CA HIS A 119 13.54 10.85 -7.60
C HIS A 119 12.18 10.91 -6.91
N LEU A 120 12.12 11.33 -5.64
CA LEU A 120 10.85 11.44 -4.92
C LEU A 120 9.88 12.42 -5.60
N GLN A 121 10.37 13.54 -6.15
CA GLN A 121 9.52 14.47 -6.91
C GLN A 121 8.93 13.82 -8.18
N ILE A 122 9.70 12.98 -8.86
CA ILE A 122 9.25 12.24 -10.05
C ILE A 122 8.21 11.18 -9.64
N ASP A 123 8.48 10.46 -8.55
CA ASP A 123 7.59 9.44 -8.00
C ASP A 123 6.26 10.08 -7.55
N TYR A 124 6.32 11.22 -6.87
CA TYR A 124 5.17 12.02 -6.46
C TYR A 124 4.30 12.38 -7.67
N ASN A 125 4.90 12.95 -8.72
CA ASN A 125 4.17 13.33 -9.92
C ASN A 125 3.55 12.12 -10.64
N THR A 126 4.22 10.97 -10.59
CA THR A 126 3.72 9.71 -11.15
C THR A 126 2.52 9.19 -10.37
N ALA A 127 2.58 9.20 -9.04
CA ALA A 127 1.47 8.81 -8.17
C ALA A 127 0.27 9.75 -8.31
N LEU A 128 0.51 11.07 -8.36
CA LEU A 128 -0.50 12.09 -8.61
C LEU A 128 -1.22 11.86 -9.95
N ALA A 129 -0.47 11.76 -11.05
CA ALA A 129 -1.04 11.56 -12.38
C ALA A 129 -1.82 10.25 -12.47
N SER A 130 -1.29 9.17 -11.89
CA SER A 130 -1.95 7.87 -11.84
C SER A 130 -3.29 7.93 -11.11
N ALA A 131 -3.33 8.62 -9.97
CA ALA A 131 -4.57 8.81 -9.20
C ALA A 131 -5.59 9.69 -9.94
N GLN A 132 -5.16 10.78 -10.58
CA GLN A 132 -6.04 11.64 -11.40
C GLN A 132 -6.68 10.87 -12.56
N VAL A 133 -5.88 10.05 -13.25
CA VAL A 133 -6.37 9.22 -14.35
C VAL A 133 -7.30 8.13 -13.82
N ALA A 134 -7.00 7.53 -12.68
CA ALA A 134 -7.89 6.54 -12.07
C ALA A 134 -9.25 7.14 -11.70
N GLN A 135 -9.24 8.33 -11.10
CA GLN A 135 -10.46 9.06 -10.78
C GLN A 135 -11.26 9.34 -12.06
N SER A 136 -10.65 9.99 -13.05
CA SER A 136 -11.32 10.33 -14.31
C SER A 136 -11.87 9.09 -15.01
N PHE A 137 -11.10 7.99 -15.05
CA PHE A 137 -11.56 6.74 -15.66
C PHE A 137 -12.83 6.19 -15.01
N ASN A 138 -12.95 6.33 -13.68
CA ASN A 138 -14.11 5.84 -12.93
C ASN A 138 -15.35 6.74 -13.05
N GLU A 139 -15.20 7.98 -13.52
CA GLU A 139 -16.32 8.91 -13.77
C GLU A 139 -17.08 8.58 -15.07
N PHE A 140 -16.45 7.88 -16.02
CA PHE A 140 -17.07 7.49 -17.28
C PHE A 140 -18.00 6.27 -17.15
N GLY A 141 -19.11 6.28 -17.90
CA GLY A 141 -20.01 5.15 -18.08
C GLY A 141 -19.43 4.06 -18.99
N PRO A 142 -19.94 2.81 -18.91
CA PRO A 142 -19.42 1.68 -19.69
C PRO A 142 -19.53 1.86 -21.22
N ASP A 143 -20.53 2.61 -21.67
CA ASP A 143 -20.80 2.89 -23.09
C ASP A 143 -20.17 4.21 -23.59
N ASP A 144 -19.47 4.93 -22.70
CA ASP A 144 -18.78 6.16 -23.08
C ASP A 144 -17.55 5.85 -23.92
N TYR A 145 -17.31 6.69 -24.93
CA TYR A 145 -16.02 6.75 -25.59
C TYR A 145 -15.09 7.62 -24.76
N ILE A 146 -13.88 7.12 -24.51
CA ILE A 146 -12.81 7.84 -23.80
C ILE A 146 -11.73 8.15 -24.82
N GLU A 147 -11.15 9.35 -24.74
CA GLU A 147 -10.03 9.79 -25.56
C GLU A 147 -8.81 10.16 -24.70
N VAL A 148 -7.64 9.69 -25.10
CA VAL A 148 -6.36 10.13 -24.54
C VAL A 148 -6.02 11.51 -25.10
N ARG A 149 -5.83 12.48 -24.22
CA ARG A 149 -5.51 13.87 -24.60
C ARG A 149 -4.24 14.35 -23.92
N THR A 150 -3.33 14.89 -24.72
CA THR A 150 -2.14 15.61 -24.23
C THR A 150 -2.53 16.99 -23.71
N THR A 151 -1.68 17.64 -22.91
CA THR A 151 -1.99 18.98 -22.37
C THR A 151 -2.02 20.09 -23.43
N GLY A 152 -1.76 19.79 -24.71
CA GLY A 152 -1.76 20.79 -25.78
C GLY A 152 -0.66 21.85 -25.67
N ALA A 153 0.36 21.62 -24.83
CA ALA A 153 1.53 22.49 -24.73
C ALA A 153 2.31 22.50 -26.05
N GLU A 154 2.98 23.61 -26.36
CA GLU A 154 3.81 23.76 -27.57
C GLU A 154 4.91 22.68 -27.71
N ASN A 155 5.22 21.96 -26.62
CA ASN A 155 6.21 20.89 -26.57
C ASN A 155 5.63 19.58 -26.00
N VAL A 156 4.62 18.99 -26.66
CA VAL A 156 4.21 17.61 -26.36
C VAL A 156 5.38 16.68 -26.71
N CYS A 157 5.82 15.85 -25.76
CA CYS A 157 6.91 14.91 -26.02
C CYS A 157 6.53 13.88 -27.11
N PRO A 158 7.51 13.30 -27.84
CA PRO A 158 7.23 12.38 -28.94
C PRO A 158 6.35 11.17 -28.54
N ILE A 159 6.54 10.63 -27.33
CA ILE A 159 5.74 9.51 -26.81
C ILE A 159 4.26 9.92 -26.74
N CYS A 160 3.98 11.03 -26.04
CA CYS A 160 2.62 11.53 -25.85
C CYS A 160 1.96 11.95 -27.17
N GLY A 161 2.71 12.57 -28.07
CA GLY A 161 2.21 13.06 -29.36
C GLY A 161 1.67 11.93 -30.23
N GLN A 162 2.34 10.77 -30.25
CA GLN A 162 1.90 9.59 -31.00
C GLN A 162 0.61 8.97 -30.46
N LEU A 163 0.37 9.05 -29.15
CA LEU A 163 -0.78 8.44 -28.47
C LEU A 163 -1.97 9.40 -28.34
N ASN A 164 -1.78 10.68 -28.67
CA ASN A 164 -2.81 11.72 -28.60
C ASN A 164 -3.98 11.41 -29.54
N GLY A 165 -5.20 11.55 -29.03
CA GLY A 165 -6.43 11.28 -29.78
C GLY A 165 -6.77 9.81 -29.92
N PHE A 166 -6.09 8.91 -29.21
CA PHE A 166 -6.52 7.51 -29.13
C PHE A 166 -7.88 7.44 -28.44
N THR A 167 -8.91 7.03 -29.20
CA THR A 167 -10.30 6.96 -28.72
C THR A 167 -10.82 5.53 -28.78
N ARG A 168 -11.41 5.05 -27.68
CA ARG A 168 -12.10 3.75 -27.58
C ARG A 168 -13.24 3.79 -26.56
N LEU A 169 -14.20 2.86 -26.68
CA LEU A 169 -15.20 2.61 -25.64
C LEU A 169 -14.52 2.27 -24.32
N LYS A 170 -15.05 2.74 -23.18
CA LYS A 170 -14.53 2.43 -21.84
C LYS A 170 -14.45 0.93 -21.57
N SER A 171 -15.42 0.17 -22.07
CA SER A 171 -15.47 -1.29 -21.95
C SER A 171 -14.40 -2.04 -22.75
N ALA A 172 -13.64 -1.36 -23.60
CA ALA A 172 -12.57 -1.98 -24.38
C ALA A 172 -11.42 -2.46 -23.48
N THR A 173 -11.04 -3.73 -23.61
CA THR A 173 -9.99 -4.38 -22.81
C THR A 173 -8.62 -3.70 -22.92
N ILE A 174 -8.37 -2.98 -24.01
CA ILE A 174 -7.12 -2.25 -24.23
C ILE A 174 -6.83 -1.23 -23.13
N TRP A 175 -7.85 -0.67 -22.49
CA TRP A 175 -7.68 0.29 -21.41
C TRP A 175 -6.95 -0.30 -20.21
N ALA A 176 -6.82 -1.62 -20.06
CA ALA A 176 -5.99 -2.22 -19.01
C ALA A 176 -4.48 -1.96 -19.20
N THR A 177 -4.05 -1.54 -20.39
CA THR A 177 -2.62 -1.32 -20.72
C THR A 177 -2.36 0.02 -21.40
N PHE A 178 -3.33 0.56 -22.14
CA PHE A 178 -3.23 1.84 -22.83
C PHE A 178 -3.89 2.93 -22.00
N CYS A 179 -3.23 3.35 -20.92
CA CYS A 179 -3.73 4.39 -20.04
C CYS A 179 -2.57 5.26 -19.57
N PRO A 180 -2.71 6.60 -19.50
CA PRO A 180 -1.67 7.44 -18.90
C PRO A 180 -1.53 7.15 -17.39
N PRO A 181 -0.36 7.43 -16.79
CA PRO A 181 0.84 8.02 -17.40
C PRO A 181 1.63 7.03 -18.28
N PHE A 182 2.11 7.49 -19.44
CA PHE A 182 2.90 6.66 -20.38
C PHE A 182 4.42 6.76 -20.17
N HIS A 183 4.86 7.70 -19.34
CA HIS A 183 6.25 7.91 -18.93
C HIS A 183 6.28 8.76 -17.66
N GLN A 184 7.46 8.94 -17.07
CA GLN A 184 7.67 9.85 -15.95
C GLN A 184 7.31 11.28 -16.33
N GLN A 185 6.70 12.06 -15.42
CA GLN A 185 6.25 13.44 -15.70
C GLN A 185 5.25 13.57 -16.87
N CYS A 186 4.48 12.51 -17.13
CA CYS A 186 3.39 12.54 -18.12
C CYS A 186 2.20 13.34 -17.59
N ASN A 187 1.71 14.29 -18.39
CA ASN A 187 0.54 15.12 -18.09
C ASN A 187 -0.70 14.77 -18.94
N CYS A 188 -0.67 13.67 -19.68
CA CYS A 188 -1.82 13.22 -20.46
C CYS A 188 -3.02 12.90 -19.56
N LYS A 189 -4.22 13.15 -20.08
CA LYS A 189 -5.49 12.97 -19.39
C LYS A 189 -6.43 12.08 -20.21
N LEU A 190 -7.45 11.56 -19.54
CA LEU A 190 -8.60 10.95 -20.19
C LEU A 190 -9.72 11.99 -20.24
N ILE A 191 -10.38 12.11 -21.38
CA ILE A 191 -11.49 13.03 -21.60
C ILE A 191 -12.64 12.31 -22.33
N PRO A 192 -13.87 12.86 -22.31
CA PRO A 192 -14.92 12.38 -23.19
C PRO A 192 -14.47 12.37 -24.65
N GLY A 193 -14.58 11.21 -25.29
CA GLY A 193 -14.28 10.97 -26.69
C GLY A 193 -15.54 10.91 -27.55
N GLN A 194 -15.37 10.78 -28.86
CA GLN A 194 -16.48 10.64 -29.81
C GLN A 194 -16.27 9.41 -30.69
N HIS A 195 -17.33 8.65 -30.96
CA HIS A 195 -17.26 7.45 -31.81
C HIS A 195 -16.59 7.70 -33.17
N ARG A 196 -16.80 8.87 -33.78
CA ARG A 196 -16.18 9.23 -35.07
C ARG A 196 -14.64 9.31 -35.03
N ASN A 197 -14.04 9.44 -33.85
CA ASN A 197 -12.58 9.46 -33.66
C ASN A 197 -11.98 8.05 -33.51
N VAL A 198 -12.82 7.01 -33.40
CA VAL A 198 -12.35 5.63 -33.30
C VAL A 198 -11.77 5.18 -34.64
N ARG A 199 -10.47 4.90 -34.66
CA ARG A 199 -9.77 4.41 -35.85
C ARG A 199 -9.87 2.88 -35.92
N LYS A 200 -10.55 2.36 -36.94
CA LYS A 200 -10.89 0.93 -37.09
C LYS A 200 -9.68 -0.02 -37.15
N HIS A 201 -8.51 0.45 -37.60
CA HIS A 201 -7.33 -0.37 -37.84
C HIS A 201 -6.17 -0.07 -36.87
N ASP A 202 -6.42 0.54 -35.72
CA ASP A 202 -5.35 0.69 -34.73
C ASP A 202 -4.88 -0.67 -34.24
N ALA A 203 -3.57 -0.81 -34.08
CA ALA A 203 -2.92 -1.87 -33.33
C ALA A 203 -2.36 -1.24 -32.03
N PRO A 204 -3.15 -1.05 -30.97
CA PRO A 204 -2.78 -0.15 -29.87
C PRO A 204 -1.53 -0.59 -29.10
N LEU A 205 -1.32 -1.90 -28.96
CA LEU A 205 -0.09 -2.45 -28.38
C LEU A 205 1.15 -2.18 -29.23
N LYS A 206 0.99 -2.15 -30.56
CA LYS A 206 2.05 -1.74 -31.49
C LYS A 206 2.32 -0.25 -31.35
N MET A 207 1.28 0.58 -31.21
CA MET A 207 1.43 2.02 -30.95
C MET A 207 2.22 2.29 -29.66
N LEU A 208 1.91 1.62 -28.55
CA LEU A 208 2.68 1.76 -27.30
C LEU A 208 4.17 1.43 -27.50
N ARG A 209 4.46 0.36 -28.25
CA ARG A 209 5.83 -0.07 -28.56
C ARG A 209 6.57 0.94 -29.44
N GLU A 210 5.93 1.40 -30.52
CA GLU A 210 6.50 2.37 -31.46
C GLU A 210 6.70 3.75 -30.82
N ALA A 211 5.81 4.14 -29.91
CA ALA A 211 5.96 5.33 -29.09
C ALA A 211 7.05 5.19 -28.02
N GLY A 212 7.58 3.99 -27.78
CA GLY A 212 8.63 3.76 -26.78
C GLY A 212 8.13 3.74 -25.33
N VAL A 213 6.83 3.48 -25.11
CA VAL A 213 6.26 3.32 -23.76
C VAL A 213 6.87 2.10 -23.09
N LYS A 214 7.55 2.33 -21.96
CA LYS A 214 8.18 1.25 -21.20
C LYS A 214 7.13 0.30 -20.63
N PRO A 215 7.38 -1.02 -20.56
CA PRO A 215 6.40 -1.99 -20.07
C PRO A 215 5.78 -1.64 -18.71
N TYR A 216 6.57 -1.09 -17.79
CA TYR A 216 6.10 -0.71 -16.46
C TYR A 216 5.15 0.50 -16.42
N PHE A 217 4.98 1.22 -17.55
CA PHE A 217 3.93 2.25 -17.74
C PHE A 217 2.71 1.73 -18.52
N GLN A 218 2.70 0.46 -18.95
CA GLN A 218 1.57 -0.14 -19.68
C GLN A 218 0.55 -0.72 -18.69
N SER A 219 -0.04 0.14 -17.87
CA SER A 219 -1.03 -0.23 -16.87
C SER A 219 -2.06 0.87 -16.70
N ASN A 220 -3.26 0.51 -16.24
CA ASN A 220 -4.29 1.46 -15.87
C ASN A 220 -4.53 1.43 -14.35
N PRO A 221 -4.20 2.52 -13.64
CA PRO A 221 -4.36 2.60 -12.21
C PRO A 221 -5.81 2.39 -11.71
N ALA A 222 -6.85 2.68 -12.50
CA ALA A 222 -8.24 2.36 -12.12
C ALA A 222 -8.58 0.87 -12.24
N ILE A 223 -8.03 0.17 -13.24
CA ILE A 223 -8.35 -1.24 -13.51
C ILE A 223 -7.42 -2.15 -12.72
N ASN A 224 -6.11 -1.90 -12.81
CA ASN A 224 -5.07 -2.72 -12.20
C ASN A 224 -4.81 -2.37 -10.74
N LYS A 225 -5.28 -1.18 -10.28
CA LYS A 225 -5.12 -0.68 -8.91
C LYS A 225 -3.65 -0.64 -8.47
N VAL A 226 -2.78 -0.17 -9.37
CA VAL A 226 -1.32 -0.09 -9.20
C VAL A 226 -0.81 1.23 -9.81
N VAL A 227 0.09 1.91 -9.11
CA VAL A 227 0.88 3.04 -9.60
C VAL A 227 2.22 2.54 -10.13
N PHE A 228 2.98 1.85 -9.28
CA PHE A 228 4.30 1.32 -9.58
C PHE A 228 4.19 -0.19 -9.80
N THR A 229 4.29 -0.62 -11.06
CA THR A 229 4.22 -2.03 -11.44
C THR A 229 5.47 -2.80 -10.98
N ASP A 230 5.38 -4.13 -10.92
CA ASP A 230 6.48 -5.00 -10.44
C ASP A 230 7.82 -4.76 -11.17
N ASP A 231 7.77 -4.33 -12.44
CA ASP A 231 8.95 -4.07 -13.27
C ASP A 231 9.47 -2.63 -13.17
N TYR A 232 8.77 -1.74 -12.46
CA TYR A 232 9.19 -0.35 -12.25
C TYR A 232 10.54 -0.32 -11.49
N PRO A 233 11.42 0.68 -11.73
CA PRO A 233 12.65 0.82 -10.97
C PRO A 233 12.44 0.68 -9.46
N HIS A 234 13.40 0.08 -8.76
CA HIS A 234 13.32 -0.32 -7.34
C HIS A 234 12.43 -1.52 -7.03
N MET A 235 11.25 -1.67 -7.66
CA MET A 235 10.31 -2.77 -7.37
C MET A 235 10.94 -4.15 -7.57
N GLN A 236 11.86 -4.27 -8.53
CA GLN A 236 12.61 -5.50 -8.83
C GLN A 236 13.49 -5.98 -7.67
N ASN A 237 13.79 -5.13 -6.69
CA ASN A 237 14.52 -5.53 -5.48
C ASN A 237 13.64 -6.29 -4.48
N LEU A 238 12.31 -6.23 -4.63
CA LEU A 238 11.41 -7.14 -3.92
C LEU A 238 11.40 -8.49 -4.64
N LYS A 239 11.90 -9.53 -3.98
CA LYS A 239 11.85 -10.88 -4.53
C LYS A 239 10.40 -11.32 -4.69
N LYS A 240 9.97 -11.54 -5.94
CA LYS A 240 8.61 -11.97 -6.26
C LYS A 240 8.24 -13.22 -5.46
N GLY A 241 7.10 -13.17 -4.77
CA GLY A 241 6.60 -14.27 -3.96
C GLY A 241 7.32 -14.50 -2.63
N THR A 242 8.27 -13.65 -2.23
CA THR A 242 8.88 -13.66 -0.90
C THR A 242 8.34 -12.49 -0.08
N PRO A 243 7.48 -12.73 0.93
CA PRO A 243 7.00 -11.67 1.81
C PRO A 243 8.14 -11.00 2.58
N LEU A 244 8.06 -9.69 2.76
CA LEU A 244 8.94 -8.97 3.70
C LEU A 244 8.52 -9.36 5.12
N HIS A 245 9.46 -9.81 5.94
CA HIS A 245 9.18 -10.32 7.28
C HIS A 245 9.44 -9.25 8.35
N TRP A 246 8.66 -9.25 9.43
CA TRP A 246 8.70 -8.23 10.48
C TRP A 246 10.09 -7.99 11.09
N ASP A 247 10.85 -9.05 11.35
CA ASP A 247 12.18 -8.96 11.98
C ASP A 247 13.23 -8.44 10.99
N LYS A 248 13.39 -9.11 9.85
CA LYS A 248 14.49 -8.90 8.91
C LYS A 248 14.33 -7.62 8.13
N ALA A 249 13.12 -7.37 7.64
CA ALA A 249 12.84 -6.21 6.81
C ALA A 249 12.52 -4.98 7.66
N TYR A 250 11.66 -5.12 8.67
CA TYR A 250 11.12 -3.96 9.40
C TYR A 250 11.73 -3.73 10.78
N ASN A 251 12.61 -4.64 11.25
CA ASN A 251 13.24 -4.59 12.57
C ASN A 251 12.23 -4.39 13.71
N LEU A 252 11.08 -5.07 13.60
CA LEU A 252 10.05 -5.05 14.63
C LEU A 252 10.43 -5.97 15.80
N PRO A 253 9.89 -5.74 17.01
CA PRO A 253 10.14 -6.61 18.16
C PRO A 253 9.48 -7.99 18.00
N SER A 254 10.08 -9.00 18.62
CA SER A 254 9.47 -10.32 18.80
C SER A 254 8.28 -10.27 19.74
N LEU A 255 7.45 -11.31 19.73
CA LEU A 255 6.33 -11.40 20.67
C LEU A 255 6.82 -11.40 22.11
N ASP A 256 7.87 -12.15 22.42
CA ASP A 256 8.49 -12.13 23.76
C ASP A 256 8.83 -10.71 24.23
N ARG A 257 9.30 -9.83 23.33
CA ARG A 257 9.61 -8.45 23.68
C ARG A 257 8.35 -7.62 23.86
N ILE A 258 7.34 -7.78 23.00
CA ILE A 258 6.06 -7.05 23.08
C ILE A 258 5.35 -7.37 24.41
N TYR A 259 5.34 -8.64 24.82
CA TYR A 259 4.70 -9.11 26.05
C TYR A 259 5.48 -8.79 27.33
N MET A 260 6.64 -8.13 27.24
CA MET A 260 7.29 -7.54 28.42
C MET A 260 6.56 -6.27 28.90
N ASP A 261 5.84 -5.60 28.00
CA ASP A 261 5.10 -4.39 28.31
C ASP A 261 3.71 -4.71 28.86
N LYS A 262 3.14 -3.77 29.61
CA LYS A 262 1.77 -3.91 30.11
C LYS A 262 0.76 -3.65 28.98
N LEU A 263 0.14 -4.72 28.51
CA LEU A 263 -0.88 -4.69 27.45
C LEU A 263 -2.31 -4.58 28.01
N PRO A 264 -3.28 -4.10 27.20
CA PRO A 264 -4.67 -4.00 27.61
C PRO A 264 -5.34 -5.38 27.76
N THR A 265 -6.37 -5.45 28.59
CA THR A 265 -7.24 -6.63 28.72
C THR A 265 -8.40 -6.52 27.72
N PRO A 266 -8.72 -7.57 26.94
CA PRO A 266 -9.78 -7.51 25.95
C PRO A 266 -11.17 -7.65 26.57
N VAL A 267 -12.17 -7.03 25.94
CA VAL A 267 -13.57 -7.23 26.30
C VAL A 267 -14.00 -8.64 25.92
N THR A 268 -14.59 -9.37 26.87
CA THR A 268 -14.98 -10.77 26.69
C THR A 268 -16.50 -10.95 26.69
N LEU A 269 -17.00 -11.66 25.68
CA LEU A 269 -18.37 -12.14 25.55
C LEU A 269 -18.41 -13.63 25.92
N ASN A 270 -18.77 -13.93 27.16
CA ASN A 270 -18.68 -15.27 27.75
C ASN A 270 -19.62 -16.30 27.12
N THR A 271 -20.64 -15.88 26.37
CA THR A 271 -21.62 -16.78 25.78
C THR A 271 -21.95 -16.40 24.34
N LYS A 272 -22.36 -17.40 23.54
CA LYS A 272 -22.88 -17.17 22.19
C LYS A 272 -24.16 -16.32 22.21
N ALA A 273 -24.93 -16.34 23.30
CA ALA A 273 -26.08 -15.47 23.48
C ALA A 273 -25.67 -14.00 23.56
N ALA A 274 -24.66 -13.67 24.39
CA ALA A 274 -24.12 -12.32 24.51
C ALA A 274 -23.51 -11.82 23.17
N ALA A 275 -22.81 -12.69 22.44
CA ALA A 275 -22.29 -12.34 21.11
C ALA A 275 -23.41 -12.10 20.08
N ASN A 276 -24.49 -12.88 20.13
CA ASN A 276 -25.65 -12.64 19.29
C ASN A 276 -26.33 -11.31 19.62
N GLU A 277 -26.49 -11.01 20.91
CA GLU A 277 -27.08 -9.78 21.38
C GLU A 277 -26.27 -8.58 20.89
N TRP A 278 -24.95 -8.57 21.12
CA TRP A 278 -24.03 -7.56 20.61
C TRP A 278 -24.19 -7.34 19.09
N TRP A 279 -24.26 -8.43 18.32
CA TRP A 279 -24.45 -8.36 16.87
C TRP A 279 -25.80 -7.73 16.50
N THR A 280 -26.88 -8.20 17.11
CA THR A 280 -28.24 -7.73 16.80
C THR A 280 -28.49 -6.29 17.24
N GLN A 281 -27.86 -5.84 18.33
CA GLN A 281 -27.93 -4.44 18.75
C GLN A 281 -27.31 -3.50 17.69
N ARG A 282 -26.26 -3.94 16.99
CA ARG A 282 -25.61 -3.17 15.93
C ARG A 282 -26.33 -3.22 14.59
N THR A 283 -26.89 -4.37 14.26
CA THR A 283 -27.36 -4.67 12.89
C THR A 283 -28.88 -4.78 12.77
N GLY A 284 -29.61 -4.77 13.89
CA GLY A 284 -31.04 -5.03 13.99
C GLY A 284 -31.46 -6.49 13.71
N THR A 285 -30.58 -7.32 13.14
CA THR A 285 -30.90 -8.70 12.72
C THR A 285 -29.67 -9.58 12.65
N LYS A 286 -29.84 -10.90 12.87
CA LYS A 286 -28.75 -11.87 12.74
C LYS A 286 -28.10 -11.92 11.35
N LYS A 287 -28.80 -11.46 10.31
CA LYS A 287 -28.29 -11.42 8.93
C LYS A 287 -27.88 -10.01 8.47
N GLY A 288 -27.86 -9.03 9.38
CA GLY A 288 -27.52 -7.66 9.01
C GLY A 288 -26.03 -7.47 8.80
N GLU A 289 -25.66 -6.22 8.56
CA GLU A 289 -24.29 -5.78 8.31
C GLU A 289 -24.08 -4.40 8.91
N PHE A 290 -22.83 -4.01 9.08
CA PHE A 290 -22.45 -2.67 9.50
C PHE A 290 -21.10 -2.29 8.89
N LEU A 291 -20.79 -1.00 8.94
CA LEU A 291 -19.57 -0.42 8.39
C LEU A 291 -18.67 0.08 9.52
N VAL A 292 -17.37 -0.18 9.41
CA VAL A 292 -16.35 0.33 10.34
C VAL A 292 -15.28 1.03 9.52
N LYS A 293 -15.01 2.30 9.80
CA LYS A 293 -13.84 2.98 9.23
C LYS A 293 -12.60 2.55 10.01
N ASP A 294 -11.57 2.09 9.30
CA ASP A 294 -10.32 1.63 9.90
C ASP A 294 -9.36 2.80 10.23
N LYS A 295 -8.22 2.46 10.84
CA LYS A 295 -7.12 3.39 11.16
C LYS A 295 -6.62 4.20 9.96
N LEU A 296 -6.63 3.59 8.77
CA LEU A 296 -6.10 4.17 7.53
C LEU A 296 -7.16 4.97 6.75
N GLY A 297 -8.40 5.01 7.23
CA GLY A 297 -9.52 5.74 6.64
C GLY A 297 -10.34 4.94 5.62
N THR A 298 -10.04 3.66 5.41
CA THR A 298 -10.82 2.74 4.56
C THR A 298 -12.06 2.27 5.32
N VAL A 299 -13.22 2.34 4.67
CA VAL A 299 -14.49 1.85 5.24
C VAL A 299 -14.64 0.36 4.94
N ILE A 300 -14.71 -0.44 6.01
CA ILE A 300 -14.78 -1.90 5.98
C ILE A 300 -16.20 -2.36 6.25
N LYS A 301 -16.71 -3.25 5.40
CA LYS A 301 -17.99 -3.93 5.62
C LYS A 301 -17.83 -5.18 6.46
N VAL A 302 -18.67 -5.31 7.47
CA VAL A 302 -18.79 -6.48 8.33
C VAL A 302 -20.19 -7.07 8.11
N ASP A 303 -20.26 -8.21 7.42
CA ASP A 303 -21.51 -8.78 6.92
C ASP A 303 -21.89 -10.12 7.57
N ASN A 304 -23.03 -10.68 7.16
CA ASN A 304 -23.47 -11.99 7.62
C ASN A 304 -22.51 -13.15 7.28
N LYS A 305 -21.65 -13.01 6.24
CA LYS A 305 -20.65 -14.05 5.96
C LYS A 305 -19.53 -14.01 7.00
N PHE A 306 -19.06 -12.81 7.39
CA PHE A 306 -18.16 -12.65 8.53
C PHE A 306 -18.77 -13.25 9.79
N ARG A 307 -20.03 -12.90 10.09
CA ARG A 307 -20.74 -13.44 11.25
C ARG A 307 -20.77 -14.97 11.23
N ASN A 308 -21.21 -15.58 10.12
CA ASN A 308 -21.29 -17.03 10.00
C ASN A 308 -19.92 -17.69 10.17
N HIS A 309 -18.87 -17.10 9.59
CA HIS A 309 -17.51 -17.57 9.80
C HIS A 309 -17.15 -17.54 11.29
N VAL A 310 -17.26 -16.39 11.95
CA VAL A 310 -16.84 -16.19 13.35
C VAL A 310 -17.70 -16.95 14.37
N PHE A 311 -19.00 -17.11 14.12
CA PHE A 311 -19.96 -17.65 15.10
C PHE A 311 -20.30 -19.13 14.92
N GLU A 312 -20.31 -19.60 13.67
CA GLU A 312 -20.92 -20.89 13.32
C GLU A 312 -19.92 -21.88 12.73
N GLN A 313 -19.00 -21.41 11.89
CA GLN A 313 -18.10 -22.29 11.13
C GLN A 313 -16.83 -22.67 11.90
N ASN A 314 -16.43 -21.88 12.90
CA ASN A 314 -15.21 -22.12 13.67
C ASN A 314 -15.50 -22.75 15.04
N LYS A 315 -14.71 -23.76 15.41
CA LYS A 315 -14.84 -24.48 16.70
C LYS A 315 -14.15 -23.79 17.88
N GLU A 316 -13.41 -22.71 17.62
CA GLU A 316 -12.53 -22.01 18.57
C GLU A 316 -13.23 -20.89 19.35
N ALA A 317 -14.57 -20.81 19.30
CA ALA A 317 -15.34 -19.72 19.92
C ALA A 317 -14.81 -18.31 19.55
N ARG A 318 -14.50 -18.07 18.28
CA ARG A 318 -13.93 -16.79 17.81
C ARG A 318 -14.79 -15.56 18.14
N PHE A 319 -16.09 -15.76 18.39
CA PHE A 319 -17.01 -14.73 18.85
C PHE A 319 -16.66 -14.13 20.22
N THR A 320 -15.85 -14.81 21.05
CA THR A 320 -15.63 -14.45 22.45
C THR A 320 -15.06 -13.05 22.63
N HIS A 321 -14.34 -12.48 21.66
CA HIS A 321 -13.80 -11.12 21.75
C HIS A 321 -14.28 -10.20 20.62
N LEU A 322 -15.42 -10.54 20.02
CA LEU A 322 -16.03 -9.75 18.95
C LEU A 322 -16.28 -8.29 19.34
N ALA A 323 -16.51 -8.02 20.62
CA ALA A 323 -16.72 -6.66 21.14
C ALA A 323 -15.52 -5.72 20.90
N ASN A 324 -14.34 -6.26 20.60
CA ASN A 324 -13.13 -5.48 20.31
C ASN A 324 -12.90 -5.25 18.81
N LEU A 325 -13.81 -5.71 17.93
CA LEU A 325 -13.64 -5.60 16.48
C LEU A 325 -13.34 -4.17 16.01
N ASP A 326 -14.09 -3.18 16.51
CA ASP A 326 -13.91 -1.79 16.11
C ASP A 326 -12.56 -1.25 16.57
N GLU A 327 -12.17 -1.56 17.82
CA GLU A 327 -10.89 -1.18 18.39
C GLU A 327 -9.72 -1.76 17.58
N ILE A 328 -9.79 -3.02 17.16
CA ILE A 328 -8.75 -3.65 16.34
C ILE A 328 -8.66 -2.99 14.97
N LEU A 329 -9.78 -2.60 14.36
CA LEU A 329 -9.77 -1.93 13.06
C LEU A 329 -9.34 -0.45 13.15
N GLN A 330 -9.72 0.25 14.22
CA GLN A 330 -9.53 1.70 14.39
C GLN A 330 -8.24 2.06 15.11
N ASP A 331 -7.73 1.18 15.96
CA ASP A 331 -6.50 1.34 16.71
C ASP A 331 -5.68 0.04 16.79
N PRO A 332 -5.26 -0.53 15.65
CA PRO A 332 -4.35 -1.66 15.64
C PRO A 332 -2.93 -1.25 16.08
N ASP A 333 -2.20 -2.20 16.64
CA ASP A 333 -0.76 -2.09 16.86
C ASP A 333 0.05 -2.27 15.58
N GLU A 334 -0.40 -3.15 14.70
CA GLU A 334 0.23 -3.37 13.38
C GLU A 334 -0.85 -3.57 12.30
N ILE A 335 -0.59 -3.06 11.10
CA ILE A 335 -1.40 -3.35 9.91
C ILE A 335 -0.49 -3.90 8.83
N TRP A 336 -0.76 -5.12 8.40
CA TRP A 336 -0.03 -5.81 7.35
C TRP A 336 -0.90 -5.99 6.12
N SER A 337 -0.27 -6.03 4.95
CA SER A 337 -0.98 -6.22 3.70
C SER A 337 -0.26 -7.13 2.73
N THR A 338 -1.01 -8.03 2.10
CA THR A 338 -0.54 -8.94 1.06
C THR A 338 -1.53 -8.98 -0.10
N LYS A 339 -1.04 -9.34 -1.30
CA LYS A 339 -1.91 -9.64 -2.44
C LYS A 339 -1.95 -11.15 -2.65
N THR A 340 -3.15 -11.69 -2.76
CA THR A 340 -3.34 -13.10 -3.14
C THR A 340 -2.88 -13.34 -4.58
N LYS A 341 -2.71 -14.61 -4.99
CA LYS A 341 -2.42 -14.96 -6.39
C LYS A 341 -3.48 -14.44 -7.38
N LYS A 342 -4.72 -14.21 -6.90
CA LYS A 342 -5.83 -13.70 -7.72
C LYS A 342 -5.87 -12.16 -7.77
N GLY A 343 -4.99 -11.48 -7.04
CA GLY A 343 -4.92 -10.02 -6.99
C GLY A 343 -5.75 -9.37 -5.88
N ASN A 344 -6.56 -10.14 -5.13
CA ASN A 344 -7.28 -9.64 -3.96
C ASN A 344 -6.31 -9.10 -2.91
N LEU A 345 -6.68 -8.00 -2.27
CA LEU A 345 -5.93 -7.40 -1.19
C LEU A 345 -6.34 -8.04 0.14
N ILE A 346 -5.41 -8.67 0.85
CA ILE A 346 -5.64 -9.09 2.24
C ILE A 346 -4.95 -8.09 3.15
N THR A 347 -5.73 -7.48 4.04
CA THR A 347 -5.23 -6.58 5.09
C THR A 347 -5.48 -7.20 6.45
N THR A 348 -4.41 -7.35 7.23
CA THR A 348 -4.42 -7.95 8.57
C THR A 348 -4.18 -6.87 9.60
N TYR A 349 -5.15 -6.66 10.48
CA TYR A 349 -5.09 -5.72 11.60
C TYR A 349 -4.76 -6.51 12.85
N ILE A 350 -3.69 -6.16 13.55
CA ILE A 350 -3.19 -6.86 14.73
C ILE A 350 -3.30 -5.93 15.92
N ARG A 351 -3.91 -6.41 17.01
CA ARG A 351 -3.87 -5.75 18.33
C ARG A 351 -3.39 -6.74 19.39
N TYR A 352 -2.44 -6.31 20.20
CA TYR A 352 -1.86 -7.09 21.27
C TYR A 352 -2.61 -6.85 22.56
N TYR A 353 -3.17 -7.92 23.14
CA TYR A 353 -3.76 -7.92 24.47
C TYR A 353 -2.88 -8.72 25.43
N ASP A 354 -3.05 -8.48 26.74
CA ASP A 354 -2.30 -9.09 27.85
C ASP A 354 -2.09 -10.61 27.75
N ASN A 355 -3.04 -11.34 27.17
CA ASN A 355 -2.98 -12.80 27.10
C ASN A 355 -2.72 -13.35 25.69
N PHE A 356 -3.08 -12.61 24.63
CA PHE A 356 -2.90 -13.07 23.23
C PHE A 356 -3.03 -11.89 22.24
N PRO A 357 -2.50 -12.04 21.02
CA PRO A 357 -2.81 -11.16 19.91
C PRO A 357 -4.17 -11.52 19.31
N TYR A 358 -4.92 -10.49 18.91
CA TYR A 358 -6.08 -10.64 18.04
C TYR A 358 -5.81 -10.07 16.66
N CYS A 359 -6.35 -10.75 15.66
CA CYS A 359 -6.28 -10.31 14.29
C CYS A 359 -7.67 -10.25 13.65
N VAL A 360 -7.89 -9.19 12.88
CA VAL A 360 -9.02 -9.07 11.96
C VAL A 360 -8.41 -9.07 10.56
N GLN A 361 -8.91 -9.94 9.68
CA GLN A 361 -8.47 -9.97 8.29
C GLN A 361 -9.61 -9.50 7.37
N VAL A 362 -9.24 -8.64 6.44
CA VAL A 362 -10.11 -7.99 5.47
C VAL A 362 -9.67 -8.43 4.08
N ASP A 363 -10.62 -8.89 3.27
CA ASP A 363 -10.46 -9.17 1.84
C ASP A 363 -11.06 -7.99 1.07
N ASP A 364 -10.19 -7.24 0.40
CA ASP A 364 -10.48 -5.93 -0.20
C ASP A 364 -10.99 -4.93 0.84
N ASP A 365 -12.31 -4.69 0.91
CA ASP A 365 -12.97 -3.79 1.87
C ASP A 365 -13.98 -4.51 2.76
N ARG A 366 -13.86 -5.84 2.87
CA ARG A 366 -14.81 -6.68 3.60
C ARG A 366 -14.09 -7.56 4.61
N ALA A 367 -14.40 -7.39 5.89
CA ALA A 367 -13.91 -8.29 6.93
C ALA A 367 -14.41 -9.71 6.66
N PHE A 368 -13.53 -10.71 6.72
CA PHE A 368 -13.93 -12.11 6.51
C PHE A 368 -13.61 -13.02 7.70
N THR A 369 -12.66 -12.65 8.56
CA THR A 369 -12.37 -13.39 9.78
C THR A 369 -11.86 -12.47 10.88
N MET A 370 -12.08 -12.90 12.11
CA MET A 370 -11.43 -12.41 13.31
C MET A 370 -10.97 -13.62 14.10
N MET A 371 -9.72 -13.64 14.54
CA MET A 371 -9.14 -14.78 15.24
C MET A 371 -8.10 -14.35 16.27
N ARG A 372 -8.00 -15.14 17.33
CA ARG A 372 -6.93 -15.04 18.31
C ARG A 372 -5.82 -16.00 17.96
N TYR A 373 -4.61 -15.65 18.35
CA TYR A 373 -3.51 -16.60 18.37
C TYR A 373 -3.45 -17.24 19.76
N ASP A 374 -3.84 -18.50 19.84
CA ASP A 374 -3.92 -19.24 21.11
C ASP A 374 -2.56 -19.31 21.81
N ILE A 375 -2.61 -19.33 23.13
CA ILE A 375 -1.45 -19.56 23.99
C ILE A 375 -1.06 -21.05 23.93
N MET A 376 0.15 -21.35 23.47
CA MET A 376 0.81 -22.65 23.59
C MET A 376 0.96 -23.06 25.07
N GLY A 377 1.13 -24.35 25.35
CA GLY A 377 1.28 -24.89 26.71
C GLY A 377 2.44 -24.31 27.55
N THR A 378 3.25 -23.42 26.97
CA THR A 378 4.31 -22.63 27.62
C THR A 378 3.82 -21.27 28.15
N GLY A 379 2.53 -20.94 28.04
CA GLY A 379 2.02 -19.61 28.39
C GLY A 379 2.31 -18.52 27.35
N LYS A 380 2.71 -18.90 26.12
CA LYS A 380 3.03 -17.96 25.02
C LYS A 380 2.08 -18.12 23.83
N PRO A 381 1.67 -17.06 23.11
CA PRO A 381 0.88 -17.18 21.87
C PRO A 381 1.52 -18.09 20.83
N ASN A 382 0.74 -18.65 19.90
CA ASN A 382 1.22 -19.44 18.78
C ASN A 382 2.01 -18.57 17.79
N GLU A 383 3.31 -18.42 18.07
CA GLU A 383 4.23 -17.54 17.35
C GLU A 383 4.28 -17.87 15.87
N LYS A 384 4.36 -19.16 15.52
CA LYS A 384 4.55 -19.61 14.13
C LYS A 384 3.44 -19.13 13.19
N SER A 385 2.20 -19.11 13.66
CA SER A 385 1.08 -18.66 12.82
C SER A 385 0.97 -17.13 12.79
N LEU A 386 1.25 -16.44 13.90
CA LEU A 386 1.22 -14.97 13.91
C LEU A 386 2.39 -14.38 13.10
N GLU A 387 3.58 -14.97 13.16
CA GLU A 387 4.73 -14.51 12.38
C GLU A 387 4.47 -14.56 10.87
N GLN A 388 3.66 -15.52 10.40
CA GLN A 388 3.21 -15.56 9.01
C GLN A 388 2.31 -14.37 8.67
N ASP A 389 1.46 -13.95 9.59
CA ASP A 389 0.58 -12.79 9.44
C ASP A 389 1.32 -11.46 9.63
N ARG A 390 2.44 -11.45 10.36
CA ARG A 390 3.40 -10.33 10.45
C ARG A 390 4.38 -10.34 9.27
N SER A 391 3.83 -10.46 8.07
CA SER A 391 4.61 -10.47 6.83
C SER A 391 3.88 -9.78 5.68
N GLY A 392 4.64 -9.41 4.64
CA GLY A 392 4.16 -8.62 3.53
C GLY A 392 4.49 -7.14 3.71
N VAL A 393 3.60 -6.27 3.27
CA VAL A 393 3.81 -4.82 3.32
C VAL A 393 3.26 -4.28 4.65
N LEU A 394 4.12 -3.70 5.48
CA LEU A 394 3.72 -3.06 6.73
C LEU A 394 3.10 -1.69 6.46
N LEU A 395 1.80 -1.53 6.66
CA LEU A 395 1.07 -0.27 6.44
C LEU A 395 1.03 0.65 7.67
N HIS A 396 1.09 0.07 8.86
CA HIS A 396 1.08 0.78 10.13
C HIS A 396 1.78 -0.03 11.21
N ARG A 397 2.44 0.67 12.13
CA ARG A 397 2.92 0.12 13.41
C ARG A 397 2.81 1.19 14.49
N ASN A 398 2.56 0.76 15.73
CA ASN A 398 2.77 1.60 16.90
C ASN A 398 4.27 1.82 17.13
N ASN A 399 4.60 2.98 17.70
CA ASN A 399 5.99 3.40 17.96
C ASN A 399 6.64 2.64 19.11
#